data_AF-A0A3C1UNX5-F1
#
_entry.id   AF-A0A3C1UNX5-F1
#
_cell.length_a   1.000
_cell.length_b   1.000
_cell.length_c   1.000
_cell.angle_alpha   90.00
_cell.angle_beta   90.00
_cell.angle_gamma   90.00
#
_symmetry.space_group_name_H-M   'P 1'
#
loop_
_entity.id
_entity.type
_entity.pdbx_description
1 polymer ?
#
loop_
_entity_poly.entity_id
_entity_poly.type
_entity_poly.pdbx_seq_one_letter_code
_entity_poly.pdbx_strand_id
1 'polypeptide(L)'
;MLPAELHKRLHSNGTVFGSLIVSPSPRWPDVVKTCGLDFVFIDTEHIALDREKLSWMCQTYMSLGLPPLVRIPSPDPYSATTVLDGGAAGGIAPHVES
;
A
#
# COMPACT_ATOMS: atom_id res chain seq x y z
N MET A 1 8.05 -5.17 -8.49
CA MET A 1 9.17 -4.58 -7.71
C MET A 1 9.10 -5.09 -6.27
N LEU A 2 10.20 -5.31 -5.56
CA LEU A 2 10.14 -5.63 -4.12
C LEU A 2 10.16 -4.34 -3.29
N PRO A 3 9.71 -4.36 -2.01
CA PRO A 3 9.73 -3.19 -1.13
C PRO A 3 11.10 -2.50 -1.04
N ALA A 4 12.19 -3.29 -1.00
CA ALA A 4 13.55 -2.75 -0.92
C ALA A 4 13.95 -1.96 -2.17
N GLU A 5 13.55 -2.40 -3.37
CA GLU A 5 13.79 -1.63 -4.59
C GLU A 5 12.92 -0.37 -4.64
N LEU A 6 11.66 -0.44 -4.22
CA LEU A 6 10.78 0.73 -4.15
C LEU A 6 11.39 1.80 -3.23
N HIS A 7 11.78 1.40 -2.02
CA HIS A 7 12.44 2.27 -1.05
C HIS A 7 13.71 2.90 -1.65
N LYS A 8 14.59 2.08 -2.25
CA LYS A 8 15.81 2.58 -2.90
C LYS A 8 15.52 3.59 -4.01
N ARG A 9 14.52 3.32 -4.86
CA ARG A 9 14.16 4.21 -5.98
C ARG A 9 13.60 5.54 -5.49
N LEU A 10 12.74 5.52 -4.48
CA LEU A 10 12.22 6.73 -3.84
C LEU A 10 13.34 7.60 -3.27
N HIS A 11 14.31 7.00 -2.56
CA HIS A 11 15.46 7.73 -2.00
C HIS A 11 16.47 8.20 -3.04
N SER A 12 16.50 7.60 -4.23
CA SER A 12 17.37 8.04 -5.33
C SER A 12 16.70 9.06 -6.26
N ASN A 13 15.62 9.72 -5.82
CA ASN A 13 14.77 10.61 -6.64
C ASN A 13 14.29 9.97 -7.96
N GLY A 14 14.10 8.65 -7.95
CA GLY A 14 13.56 7.91 -9.09
C GLY A 14 12.05 8.07 -9.17
N THR A 15 11.51 8.14 -10.38
CA THR A 15 10.07 8.12 -10.62
C THR A 15 9.51 6.72 -10.40
N VAL A 16 8.38 6.64 -9.70
CA VAL A 16 7.60 5.41 -9.50
C VAL A 16 6.13 5.67 -9.82
N PHE A 17 5.44 4.67 -10.34
CA PHE A 17 4.03 4.73 -10.72
C PHE A 17 3.21 3.79 -9.85
N GLY A 18 2.14 4.29 -9.27
CA GLY A 18 1.21 3.50 -8.46
C GLY A 18 -0.23 3.93 -8.68
N SER A 19 -1.16 3.08 -8.28
CA SER A 19 -2.59 3.35 -8.35
C SER A 19 -3.26 3.10 -7.01
N LEU A 20 -4.25 3.94 -6.69
CA LEU A 20 -5.15 3.74 -5.56
C LEU A 20 -6.08 2.54 -5.83
N ILE A 21 -6.20 1.65 -4.85
CA ILE A 21 -7.13 0.53 -4.84
C ILE A 21 -8.24 0.84 -3.83
N VAL A 22 -9.44 1.12 -4.34
CA VAL A 22 -10.62 1.49 -3.52
C VAL A 22 -11.58 0.32 -3.26
N SER A 23 -11.28 -0.88 -3.78
CA SER A 23 -12.17 -2.03 -3.71
C SER A 23 -11.41 -3.28 -3.24
N PRO A 24 -11.92 -4.02 -2.24
CA PRO A 24 -11.35 -5.29 -1.80
C PRO A 24 -11.75 -6.47 -2.71
N SER A 25 -12.37 -6.20 -3.87
CA SER A 25 -12.79 -7.27 -4.77
C SER A 25 -11.58 -8.09 -5.25
N PRO A 26 -11.62 -9.43 -5.16
CA PRO A 26 -10.52 -10.30 -5.58
C PRO A 26 -10.33 -10.32 -7.11
N ARG A 27 -11.14 -9.58 -7.88
CA ARG A 27 -10.99 -9.47 -9.34
C ARG A 27 -9.94 -8.44 -9.76
N TRP A 28 -9.63 -7.48 -8.91
CA TRP A 28 -8.68 -6.41 -9.23
C TRP A 28 -7.22 -6.86 -9.33
N PRO A 29 -6.70 -7.75 -8.46
CA PRO A 29 -5.29 -8.13 -8.49
C PRO A 29 -4.77 -8.58 -9.86
N ASP A 30 -5.55 -9.41 -10.58
CA ASP A 30 -5.19 -9.90 -11.92
C ASP A 30 -5.07 -8.76 -12.94
N VAL A 31 -6.00 -7.81 -12.90
CA VAL A 31 -6.00 -6.65 -13.80
C VAL A 31 -4.85 -5.70 -13.44
N VAL A 32 -4.73 -5.35 -12.16
CA VAL A 32 -3.75 -4.37 -11.65
C VAL A 32 -2.31 -4.83 -11.94
N LYS A 33 -2.02 -6.13 -11.85
CA LYS A 33 -0.71 -6.69 -12.21
C LYS A 33 -0.29 -6.39 -13.65
N THR A 34 -1.24 -6.29 -14.58
CA THR A 34 -0.96 -6.03 -15.99
C THR A 34 -0.70 -4.56 -16.30
N CYS A 35 -0.95 -3.65 -15.36
CA CYS A 35 -0.85 -2.21 -15.57
C CYS A 35 0.60 -1.66 -15.55
N GLY A 36 1.60 -2.49 -15.24
CA GLY A 36 3.00 -2.06 -15.18
C GLY A 36 3.31 -1.10 -14.03
N LEU A 37 2.56 -1.18 -12.93
CA LEU A 37 2.76 -0.36 -11.73
C LEU A 37 3.99 -0.83 -10.93
N ASP A 38 4.62 0.11 -10.22
CA ASP A 38 5.70 -0.17 -9.28
C ASP A 38 5.17 -0.53 -7.88
N PHE A 39 4.00 -0.04 -7.50
CA PHE A 39 3.37 -0.24 -6.20
C PHE A 39 1.84 -0.08 -6.25
N VAL A 40 1.13 -0.50 -5.21
CA VAL A 40 -0.29 -0.17 -5.01
C VAL A 40 -0.48 0.70 -3.79
N PHE A 41 -1.42 1.64 -3.88
CA PHE A 41 -1.84 2.47 -2.77
C PHE A 41 -3.18 1.97 -2.23
N ILE A 42 -3.26 1.66 -0.93
CA ILE A 42 -4.47 1.25 -0.25
C ILE A 42 -4.86 2.32 0.77
N ASP A 43 -6.09 2.77 0.71
CA ASP A 43 -6.59 3.84 1.56
C ASP A 43 -7.49 3.32 2.66
N THR A 44 -7.07 3.49 3.92
CA THR A 44 -7.92 3.18 5.09
C THR A 44 -8.52 4.42 5.73
N GLU A 45 -8.20 5.62 5.23
CA GLU A 45 -8.76 6.89 5.72
C GLU A 45 -10.17 7.13 5.15
N HIS A 46 -10.40 6.81 3.87
CA HIS A 46 -11.69 7.08 3.22
C HIS A 46 -12.44 5.83 2.74
N ILE A 47 -11.79 4.65 2.74
CA ILE A 47 -12.45 3.39 2.35
C ILE A 47 -12.66 2.55 3.59
N ALA A 48 -13.88 2.03 3.75
CA ALA A 48 -14.24 1.11 4.82
C ALA A 48 -13.56 -0.26 4.60
N LEU A 49 -12.34 -0.38 5.13
CA LEU A 49 -11.57 -1.61 5.17
C LEU A 49 -11.31 -1.99 6.63
N ASP A 50 -11.66 -3.23 6.99
CA ASP A 50 -11.22 -3.80 8.26
C ASP A 50 -9.78 -4.32 8.15
N ARG A 51 -9.19 -4.61 9.32
CA ARG A 51 -7.80 -5.05 9.42
C ARG A 51 -7.55 -6.38 8.71
N GLU A 52 -8.51 -7.29 8.73
CA GLU A 52 -8.38 -8.59 8.08
C GLU A 52 -8.30 -8.42 6.55
N LYS A 53 -9.26 -7.71 5.95
CA LYS A 53 -9.30 -7.43 4.51
C LYS A 53 -8.05 -6.67 4.06
N LEU A 54 -7.62 -5.68 4.83
CA LEU A 54 -6.39 -4.94 4.56
C LEU A 54 -5.17 -5.88 4.51
N SER A 55 -5.02 -6.76 5.51
CA SER A 55 -3.93 -7.73 5.56
C SER A 55 -3.95 -8.67 4.36
N TRP A 56 -5.13 -9.21 4.02
CA TRP A 56 -5.30 -10.03 2.82
C TRP A 56 -4.92 -9.29 1.53
N MET A 57 -5.35 -8.04 1.38
CA MET A 57 -4.98 -7.22 0.21
C MET A 57 -3.46 -6.99 0.16
N CYS A 58 -2.83 -6.66 1.28
CA CYS A 58 -1.39 -6.45 1.36
C CYS A 58 -0.61 -7.70 0.93
N GLN A 59 -0.93 -8.86 1.50
CA GLN A 59 -0.31 -10.13 1.15
C GLN A 59 -0.54 -10.49 -0.33
N THR A 60 -1.74 -10.25 -0.84
CA THR A 60 -2.09 -10.51 -2.24
C THR A 60 -1.24 -9.68 -3.18
N TYR A 61 -1.21 -8.36 -3.04
CA TYR A 61 -0.43 -7.49 -3.93
C TYR A 61 1.08 -7.70 -3.76
N MET A 62 1.57 -7.96 -2.55
CA MET A 62 2.95 -8.36 -2.31
C MET A 62 3.33 -9.60 -3.13
N SER A 63 2.48 -10.64 -3.13
CA SER A 63 2.73 -11.87 -3.90
C SER A 63 2.76 -11.65 -5.42
N LEU A 64 2.15 -10.57 -5.90
CA LEU A 64 2.16 -10.16 -7.31
C LEU A 64 3.34 -9.25 -7.65
N GLY A 65 4.25 -9.00 -6.70
CA GLY A 65 5.37 -8.08 -6.87
C GLY A 65 4.96 -6.61 -6.91
N LEU A 66 3.86 -6.27 -6.23
CA LEU A 66 3.35 -4.91 -6.10
C LEU A 66 3.33 -4.53 -4.61
N PRO A 67 4.38 -3.86 -4.09
CA PRO A 67 4.43 -3.44 -2.70
C PRO A 67 3.21 -2.56 -2.34
N PRO A 68 2.44 -2.91 -1.30
CA PRO A 68 1.31 -2.12 -0.85
C PRO A 68 1.76 -1.02 0.09
N LEU A 69 1.51 0.24 -0.30
CA LEU A 69 1.61 1.39 0.59
C LEU A 69 0.23 1.68 1.16
N VAL A 70 0.11 1.74 2.48
CA VAL A 70 -1.17 1.91 3.18
C VAL A 70 -1.26 3.29 3.79
N ARG A 71 -2.27 4.06 3.42
CA ARG A 71 -2.60 5.28 4.16
C ARG A 71 -3.35 4.92 5.43
N ILE A 72 -2.79 5.35 6.56
CA ILE A 72 -3.40 5.22 7.89
C ILE A 72 -4.40 6.36 8.13
N PRO A 73 -5.41 6.21 9.00
CA PRO A 73 -6.44 7.23 9.20
C PRO A 73 -5.93 8.53 9.86
N SER A 74 -4.83 8.44 10.60
CA SER A 74 -4.17 9.56 11.29
C SER A 74 -2.67 9.24 11.45
N PRO A 75 -1.80 10.26 11.63
CA PRO A 75 -0.36 10.07 11.88
C PRO A 75 -0.11 9.52 13.31
N ASP A 76 -0.61 8.32 13.58
CA ASP A 76 -0.56 7.64 14.85
C ASP A 76 0.39 6.42 14.80
N PRO A 77 1.37 6.30 15.72
CA PRO A 77 2.32 5.17 15.74
C PRO A 77 1.65 3.80 15.89
N TYR A 78 0.52 3.72 16.60
CA TYR A 78 -0.18 2.45 16.77
C TYR A 78 -0.79 1.96 15.45
N SER A 79 -1.44 2.88 14.72
CA SER A 79 -1.98 2.63 13.39
C SER A 79 -0.87 2.28 12.39
N ALA A 80 0.26 3.00 12.44
CA ALA A 80 1.43 2.71 11.61
C ALA A 80 1.98 1.29 11.86
N THR A 81 2.15 0.91 13.13
CA THR A 81 2.60 -0.44 13.50
C THR A 81 1.59 -1.50 13.05
N THR A 82 0.29 -1.23 13.26
CA THR A 82 -0.80 -2.15 12.91
C THR A 82 -0.82 -2.50 11.43
N VAL A 83 -0.61 -1.52 10.54
CA VAL A 83 -0.60 -1.78 9.08
C VAL A 83 0.69 -2.48 8.63
N LEU A 84 1.83 -2.18 9.26
CA LEU A 84 3.10 -2.88 9.00
C LEU A 84 3.03 -4.36 9.42
N ASP A 85 2.47 -4.64 10.60
CA ASP A 85 2.20 -6.02 11.06
C ASP A 85 1.21 -6.74 10.13
N GLY A 86 0.32 -5.99 9.48
CA GLY A 86 -0.61 -6.48 8.46
C GLY A 86 0.05 -6.76 7.09
N GLY A 87 1.35 -6.52 6.94
CA GLY A 87 2.07 -6.78 5.69
C GLY A 87 2.12 -5.60 4.72
N ALA A 88 1.80 -4.38 5.16
CA ALA A 88 2.11 -3.18 4.38
C ALA A 88 3.62 -3.09 4.11
N ALA A 89 4.01 -2.70 2.90
CA ALA A 89 5.40 -2.40 2.56
C ALA A 89 5.84 -1.02 3.10
N GLY A 90 4.88 -0.15 3.41
CA GLY A 90 5.10 1.16 4.00
C GLY A 90 3.78 1.86 4.35
N GLY A 91 3.87 2.88 5.20
CA GLY A 91 2.75 3.73 5.60
C GLY A 91 2.75 5.08 4.88
N ILE A 92 1.56 5.61 4.60
CA ILE A 92 1.33 6.99 4.16
C ILE A 92 0.59 7.71 5.29
N ALA A 93 1.23 8.71 5.89
CA ALA A 93 0.61 9.53 6.92
C ALA A 93 -0.19 10.67 6.28
N PRO A 94 -1.48 10.84 6.61
CA PRO A 94 -2.27 11.97 6.14
C PRO A 94 -1.97 13.22 6.98
N HIS A 95 -2.27 14.40 6.40
CA HIS A 95 -2.29 15.70 7.11
C HIS A 95 -1.01 16.02 7.90
N VAL A 96 0.17 15.76 7.32
CA VAL A 96 1.46 16.16 7.92
C VAL A 96 1.73 17.63 7.62
N GLU A 97 1.46 18.50 8.59
CA GLU A 97 1.54 19.96 8.44
C GLU A 97 2.82 20.59 9.03
N SER A 98 3.66 19.80 9.72
CA SER A 98 4.92 20.26 10.35
C SER A 98 5.97 19.16 10.41
#